data_AF-A0A194UM39-F1
#
_entry.id   AF-A0A194UM39-F1
#
_cell.length_a   1.000
_cell.length_b   1.000
_cell.length_c   1.000
_cell.angle_alpha   90.00
_cell.angle_beta   90.00
_cell.angle_gamma   90.00
#
_symmetry.space_group_name_H-M   'P 1'
#
loop_
_entity.id
_entity.type
_entity.pdbx_description
1 polymer ?
#
loop_
_entity_poly.entity_id
_entity_poly.type
_entity_poly.pdbx_seq_one_letter_code
_entity_poly.pdbx_strand_id
1 'polypeptide(L)'
;MKLTITTLLTMAAAAAALSGKATTTRYYDGTEGACGCGTSSGLYSWQTGISTNIYTAAGSQALFGSDGSTWCGSGCGVCYNLTSTGSSACSSCGTGGVEGESIIVMVTNLCPNDGNSQWCPDVGGTNEYGYSYHFDIMAQSEVFGDNVVADFEEVDCPSAATSDYSQCTCASS
;
A
#
# COMPACT_ATOMS: atom_id res chain seq x y z
N MET A 1 -24.35 37.96 -39.40
CA MET A 1 -23.96 37.55 -38.03
C MET A 1 -22.86 36.52 -38.13
N LYS A 2 -21.64 36.83 -37.66
CA LYS A 2 -20.54 35.86 -37.57
C LYS A 2 -20.63 35.21 -36.19
N LEU A 3 -20.87 33.90 -36.16
CA LEU A 3 -20.90 33.11 -34.93
C LEU A 3 -19.47 32.70 -34.62
N THR A 4 -18.88 33.29 -33.59
CA THR A 4 -17.54 32.93 -33.11
C THR A 4 -17.70 31.83 -32.07
N ILE A 5 -17.28 30.61 -32.41
CA ILE A 5 -17.26 29.48 -31.47
C ILE A 5 -15.94 29.55 -30.70
N THR A 6 -16.02 29.87 -29.42
CA THR A 6 -14.87 29.85 -28.51
C THR A 6 -14.77 28.45 -27.90
N THR A 7 -13.86 27.63 -28.40
CA THR A 7 -13.55 26.31 -27.84
C THR A 7 -12.85 26.50 -26.48
N LEU A 8 -13.54 26.19 -25.37
CA LEU A 8 -12.88 26.08 -24.07
C LEU A 8 -12.01 24.81 -24.07
N LEU A 9 -10.69 24.99 -23.97
CA LEU A 9 -9.76 23.91 -23.63
C LEU A 9 -9.87 23.67 -22.11
N THR A 10 -10.55 22.61 -21.69
CA THR A 10 -10.46 22.11 -20.32
C THR A 10 -9.11 21.44 -20.13
N MET A 11 -8.19 22.09 -19.41
CA MET A 11 -6.98 21.42 -18.93
C MET A 11 -7.39 20.50 -17.77
N ALA A 12 -7.36 19.18 -18.00
CA ALA A 12 -7.44 18.21 -16.93
C ALA A 12 -6.15 18.33 -16.11
N ALA A 13 -6.26 18.71 -14.83
CA ALA A 13 -5.16 18.60 -13.90
C ALA A 13 -4.88 17.10 -13.70
N ALA A 14 -3.69 16.64 -14.09
CA ALA A 14 -3.22 15.33 -13.68
C ALA A 14 -3.10 15.34 -12.15
N ALA A 15 -3.86 14.48 -11.47
CA ALA A 15 -3.62 14.24 -10.05
C ALA A 15 -2.17 13.75 -9.90
N ALA A 16 -1.41 14.37 -9.00
CA ALA A 16 -0.07 13.90 -8.70
C ALA A 16 -0.17 12.53 -8.01
N ALA A 17 0.56 11.54 -8.53
CA ALA A 17 0.70 10.23 -7.90
C ALA A 17 1.26 10.39 -6.47
N LEU A 18 0.69 9.67 -5.50
CA LEU A 18 1.12 9.77 -4.11
C LEU A 18 2.55 9.25 -3.96
N SER A 19 3.42 10.00 -3.29
CA SER A 19 4.79 9.58 -2.98
C SER A 19 5.26 10.15 -1.65
N GLY A 20 6.30 9.53 -1.07
CA GLY A 20 6.86 9.97 0.20
C GLY A 20 7.82 8.96 0.80
N LYS A 21 7.95 9.01 2.14
CA LYS A 21 8.67 8.01 2.91
C LYS A 21 7.71 7.26 3.83
N ALA A 22 7.89 5.96 3.95
CA ALA A 22 7.08 5.10 4.78
C ALA A 22 7.96 4.15 5.60
N THR A 23 7.41 3.67 6.71
CA THR A 23 7.95 2.51 7.41
C THR A 23 7.30 1.24 6.87
N THR A 24 7.99 0.11 7.01
CA THR A 24 7.41 -1.20 6.75
C THR A 24 7.54 -2.11 7.96
N THR A 25 6.62 -3.07 8.05
CA THR A 25 6.79 -4.30 8.85
C THR A 25 6.43 -5.50 7.98
N ARG A 26 6.52 -6.69 8.59
CA ARG A 26 6.01 -7.94 8.01
C ARG A 26 4.92 -8.50 8.92
N TYR A 27 3.79 -8.88 8.33
CA TYR A 27 2.75 -9.63 9.01
C TYR A 27 2.33 -10.89 8.26
N TYR A 28 1.68 -11.79 8.99
CA TYR A 28 0.98 -12.94 8.44
C TYR A 28 -0.17 -13.32 9.38
N ASP A 29 -1.41 -13.20 8.92
CA ASP A 29 -2.62 -13.55 9.68
C ASP A 29 -3.46 -14.66 9.03
N GLY A 30 -3.26 -14.89 7.73
CA GLY A 30 -4.00 -15.86 6.93
C GLY A 30 -5.45 -15.44 6.62
N THR A 31 -5.80 -14.16 6.78
CA THR A 31 -7.18 -13.69 6.64
C THR A 31 -7.48 -13.14 5.24
N GLU A 32 -8.77 -12.97 4.93
CA GLU A 32 -9.24 -12.40 3.65
C GLU A 32 -8.70 -10.99 3.39
N GLY A 33 -8.51 -10.19 4.44
CA GLY A 33 -8.14 -8.79 4.36
C GLY A 33 -9.29 -7.85 3.98
N ALA A 34 -9.11 -6.56 4.28
CA ALA A 34 -10.13 -5.52 4.17
C ALA A 34 -10.47 -5.09 2.73
N CYS A 35 -9.74 -5.59 1.73
CA CYS A 35 -10.09 -5.45 0.31
C CYS A 35 -10.83 -6.68 -0.25
N GLY A 36 -11.18 -7.64 0.59
CA GLY A 36 -11.98 -8.80 0.21
C GLY A 36 -11.26 -9.77 -0.72
N CYS A 37 -9.96 -9.98 -0.51
CA CYS A 37 -9.09 -10.78 -1.39
C CYS A 37 -8.98 -12.24 -0.93
N GLY A 38 -10.11 -12.87 -0.68
CA GLY A 38 -10.17 -14.22 -0.14
C GLY A 38 -11.58 -14.76 -0.06
N THR A 39 -11.78 -15.70 0.85
CA THR A 39 -13.10 -16.28 1.14
C THR A 39 -13.27 -16.42 2.65
N SER A 40 -14.45 -16.87 3.09
CA SER A 40 -14.69 -17.26 4.48
C SER A 40 -13.73 -18.33 5.02
N SER A 41 -12.96 -19.00 4.15
CA SER A 41 -11.97 -20.01 4.50
C SER A 41 -10.53 -19.48 4.57
N GLY A 42 -10.29 -18.19 4.30
CA GLY A 42 -8.98 -17.55 4.37
C GLY A 42 -8.60 -16.77 3.11
N LEU A 43 -7.36 -16.27 3.09
CA LEU A 43 -6.76 -15.56 1.96
C LEU A 43 -6.72 -16.36 0.66
N TYR A 44 -6.73 -15.67 -0.48
CA TYR A 44 -6.22 -16.25 -1.71
C TYR A 44 -4.71 -16.49 -1.63
N SER A 45 -4.23 -17.56 -2.27
CA SER A 45 -2.83 -18.01 -2.15
C SER A 45 -1.80 -16.98 -2.64
N TRP A 46 -2.18 -16.11 -3.58
CA TRP A 46 -1.30 -15.07 -4.11
C TRP A 46 -1.07 -13.91 -3.13
N GLN A 47 -1.87 -13.77 -2.06
CA GLN A 47 -1.70 -12.66 -1.12
C GLN A 47 -0.35 -12.69 -0.40
N THR A 48 0.23 -13.88 -0.16
CA THR A 48 1.58 -14.01 0.43
C THR A 48 2.73 -13.74 -0.55
N GLY A 49 2.43 -13.45 -1.80
CA GLY A 49 3.40 -13.23 -2.87
C GLY A 49 2.74 -13.43 -4.23
N ILE A 50 2.55 -12.34 -4.96
CA ILE A 50 1.92 -12.35 -6.29
C ILE A 50 2.89 -12.93 -7.31
N SER A 51 4.13 -12.43 -7.30
CA SER A 51 5.23 -12.91 -8.13
C SER A 51 6.57 -12.38 -7.59
N THR A 52 7.68 -12.65 -8.28
CA THR A 52 8.99 -12.14 -7.88
C THR A 52 8.97 -10.61 -7.72
N ASN A 53 9.32 -10.14 -6.52
CA ASN A 53 9.36 -8.71 -6.14
C ASN A 53 8.00 -7.99 -6.21
N ILE A 54 6.88 -8.73 -6.23
CA ILE A 54 5.53 -8.18 -6.21
C ILE A 54 4.74 -8.86 -5.10
N TYR A 55 4.32 -8.07 -4.11
CA TYR A 55 3.71 -8.54 -2.88
C TYR A 55 2.40 -7.79 -2.59
N THR A 56 1.71 -8.20 -1.53
CA THR A 56 0.59 -7.43 -0.98
C THR A 56 0.97 -6.79 0.34
N ALA A 57 0.24 -5.74 0.73
CA ALA A 57 0.42 -5.08 2.00
C ALA A 57 -0.91 -4.67 2.62
N ALA A 58 -0.92 -4.63 3.96
CA ALA A 58 -1.89 -3.87 4.72
C ALA A 58 -1.41 -2.42 4.82
N GLY A 59 -2.13 -1.50 4.19
CA GLY A 59 -1.78 -0.08 4.22
C GLY A 59 -2.28 0.59 5.50
N SER A 60 -1.51 1.53 6.05
CA SER A 60 -2.02 2.48 7.06
C SER A 60 -3.27 3.21 6.55
N GLN A 61 -4.07 3.78 7.45
CA GLN A 61 -5.38 4.35 7.12
C GLN A 61 -5.34 5.35 5.93
N ALA A 62 -4.30 6.17 5.82
CA ALA A 62 -4.15 7.13 4.71
C ALA A 62 -3.91 6.46 3.35
N LEU A 63 -3.28 5.28 3.32
CA LEU A 63 -3.04 4.47 2.11
C LEU A 63 -4.24 3.59 1.78
N PHE A 64 -4.94 3.08 2.79
CA PHE A 64 -6.08 2.19 2.61
C PHE A 64 -7.37 2.95 2.23
N GLY A 65 -7.71 3.99 2.99
CA GLY A 65 -8.93 4.77 2.82
C GLY A 65 -8.87 6.04 3.65
N SER A 66 -8.45 7.14 3.02
CA SER A 66 -8.24 8.44 3.71
C SER A 66 -9.52 9.06 4.27
N ASP A 67 -10.68 8.54 3.90
CA ASP A 67 -12.00 8.87 4.45
C ASP A 67 -12.33 8.13 5.76
N GLY A 68 -11.42 7.27 6.25
CA GLY A 68 -11.62 6.46 7.44
C GLY A 68 -12.30 5.11 7.18
N SER A 69 -12.47 4.71 5.91
CA SER A 69 -13.04 3.42 5.56
C SER A 69 -12.25 2.26 6.16
N THR A 70 -12.94 1.22 6.62
CA THR A 70 -12.33 -0.01 7.17
C THR A 70 -12.57 -1.25 6.30
N TRP A 71 -13.29 -1.09 5.18
CA TRP A 71 -13.60 -2.13 4.21
C TRP A 71 -13.76 -1.49 2.83
N CYS A 72 -13.18 -2.09 1.80
CA CYS A 72 -13.13 -1.53 0.44
C CYS A 72 -12.72 -0.05 0.39
N GLY A 73 -11.68 0.32 1.13
CA GLY A 73 -11.14 1.67 1.09
C GLY A 73 -10.65 2.03 -0.32
N SER A 74 -10.62 3.33 -0.64
CA SER A 74 -10.26 3.83 -1.98
C SER A 74 -8.87 3.43 -2.46
N GLY A 75 -7.99 3.02 -1.55
CA GLY A 75 -6.64 2.53 -1.86
C GLY A 75 -6.56 1.03 -2.14
N CYS A 76 -7.64 0.27 -1.98
CA CYS A 76 -7.65 -1.15 -2.32
C CYS A 76 -7.28 -1.36 -3.79
N GLY A 77 -6.32 -2.26 -4.03
CA GLY A 77 -5.79 -2.55 -5.37
C GLY A 77 -4.81 -1.52 -5.93
N VAL A 78 -4.49 -0.46 -5.19
CA VAL A 78 -3.45 0.51 -5.58
C VAL A 78 -2.07 -0.09 -5.32
N CYS A 79 -1.15 0.09 -6.27
CA CYS A 79 0.23 -0.39 -6.17
C CYS A 79 1.20 0.74 -5.88
N TYR A 80 2.23 0.41 -5.10
CA TYR A 80 3.32 1.31 -4.76
C TYR A 80 4.66 0.61 -5.01
N ASN A 81 5.59 1.32 -5.64
CA ASN A 81 6.99 0.93 -5.68
C ASN A 81 7.65 1.39 -4.37
N LEU A 82 8.25 0.48 -3.62
CA LEU A 82 8.99 0.76 -2.39
C LEU A 82 10.47 0.59 -2.68
N THR A 83 11.27 1.63 -2.44
CA THR A 83 12.72 1.60 -2.55
C THR A 83 13.36 1.77 -1.19
N SER A 84 14.14 0.77 -0.78
CA SER A 84 14.80 0.72 0.52
C SER A 84 15.81 1.85 0.68
N THR A 85 15.76 2.54 1.83
CA THR A 85 16.77 3.54 2.22
C THR A 85 18.00 2.91 2.91
N GLY A 86 18.02 1.58 3.05
CA GLY A 86 19.07 0.86 3.76
C GLY A 86 18.97 0.89 5.29
N SER A 87 17.96 1.58 5.85
CA SER A 87 17.83 1.79 7.30
C SER A 87 16.47 1.34 7.83
N SER A 88 16.39 1.14 9.15
CA SER A 88 15.13 1.02 9.90
C SER A 88 14.81 2.34 10.62
N ALA A 89 13.59 2.45 11.15
CA ALA A 89 13.09 3.69 11.77
C ALA A 89 13.77 4.04 13.11
N CYS A 90 14.42 3.06 13.75
CA CYS A 90 15.07 3.22 15.04
C CYS A 90 16.12 2.12 15.26
N SER A 91 17.06 2.36 16.19
CA SER A 91 18.22 1.47 16.40
C SER A 91 17.89 0.06 16.90
N SER A 92 16.66 -0.21 17.33
CA SER A 92 16.26 -1.49 17.94
C SER A 92 14.97 -2.09 17.37
N CYS A 93 14.38 -1.48 16.33
CA CYS A 93 13.13 -1.96 15.73
C CYS A 93 13.35 -2.66 14.39
N GLY A 94 14.58 -2.86 13.95
CA GLY A 94 14.91 -3.64 12.77
C GLY A 94 16.31 -3.33 12.26
N THR A 95 16.79 -4.15 11.33
CA THR A 95 18.12 -3.98 10.71
C THR A 95 18.08 -3.22 9.38
N GLY A 96 16.89 -2.90 8.85
CA GLY A 96 16.74 -2.25 7.55
C GLY A 96 16.81 -3.26 6.40
N GLY A 97 17.08 -2.75 5.20
CA GLY A 97 17.17 -3.55 3.97
C GLY A 97 18.43 -3.22 3.18
N VAL A 98 18.55 -3.76 1.97
CA VAL A 98 19.62 -3.36 1.06
C VAL A 98 19.27 -2.00 0.45
N GLU A 99 20.14 -1.00 0.56
CA GLU A 99 19.89 0.33 -0.01
C GLU A 99 19.67 0.25 -1.53
N GLY A 100 18.61 0.90 -2.02
CA GLY A 100 18.25 0.93 -3.44
C GLY A 100 17.52 -0.33 -3.95
N GLU A 101 17.43 -1.39 -3.14
CA GLU A 101 16.56 -2.53 -3.46
C GLU A 101 15.10 -2.09 -3.52
N SER A 102 14.34 -2.60 -4.47
CA SER A 102 12.94 -2.22 -4.68
C SER A 102 12.00 -3.40 -4.86
N ILE A 103 10.80 -3.25 -4.33
CA ILE A 103 9.66 -4.17 -4.53
C ILE A 103 8.41 -3.37 -4.87
N ILE A 104 7.43 -4.03 -5.47
CA ILE A 104 6.08 -3.48 -5.62
C ILE A 104 5.17 -4.13 -4.59
N VAL A 105 4.37 -3.32 -3.91
CA VAL A 105 3.29 -3.80 -3.03
C VAL A 105 1.95 -3.32 -3.53
N MET A 106 0.94 -4.19 -3.47
CA MET A 106 -0.46 -3.83 -3.72
C MET A 106 -1.22 -3.80 -2.39
N VAL A 107 -2.00 -2.75 -2.14
CA VAL A 107 -2.82 -2.66 -0.93
C VAL A 107 -4.01 -3.63 -1.03
N THR A 108 -4.03 -4.65 -0.17
CA THR A 108 -5.13 -5.64 -0.10
C THR A 108 -5.77 -5.74 1.28
N ASN A 109 -5.25 -5.00 2.26
CA ASN A 109 -5.74 -5.00 3.61
C ASN A 109 -5.52 -3.63 4.30
N LEU A 110 -6.10 -3.45 5.47
CA LEU A 110 -5.92 -2.30 6.33
C LEU A 110 -5.00 -2.69 7.50
N CYS A 111 -4.00 -1.85 7.77
CA CYS A 111 -3.35 -1.81 9.08
C CYS A 111 -4.00 -0.69 9.91
N PRO A 112 -4.93 -1.02 10.83
CA PRO A 112 -5.65 0.00 11.59
C PRO A 112 -4.75 0.60 12.67
N ASN A 113 -4.95 1.88 12.99
CA ASN A 113 -4.25 2.52 14.11
C ASN A 113 -4.53 1.84 15.44
N ASP A 114 -5.79 1.43 15.66
CA ASP A 114 -6.18 0.72 16.88
C ASP A 114 -5.39 -0.60 17.00
N GLY A 115 -4.66 -0.74 18.11
CA GLY A 115 -3.76 -1.87 18.35
C GLY A 115 -2.41 -1.83 17.61
N ASN A 116 -2.22 -0.96 16.61
CA ASN A 116 -0.98 -0.88 15.82
C ASN A 116 -0.40 0.55 15.71
N SER A 117 -0.78 1.45 16.62
CA SER A 117 -0.42 2.89 16.58
C SER A 117 1.08 3.17 16.54
N GLN A 118 1.89 2.24 17.05
CA GLN A 118 3.35 2.27 16.95
C GLN A 118 3.82 2.42 15.49
N TRP A 119 3.13 1.76 14.56
CA TRP A 119 3.52 1.67 13.15
C TRP A 119 2.52 2.32 12.21
N CYS A 120 1.22 2.12 12.43
CA CYS A 120 0.14 2.48 11.52
C CYS A 120 -0.57 3.76 11.99
N PRO A 121 -0.27 4.92 11.40
CA PRO A 121 -0.87 6.18 11.80
C PRO A 121 -2.31 6.34 11.31
N ASP A 122 -3.06 7.19 12.03
CA ASP A 122 -4.29 7.77 11.52
C ASP A 122 -4.03 8.77 10.38
N VAL A 123 -5.07 9.07 9.61
CA VAL A 123 -5.01 10.04 8.51
C VAL A 123 -4.54 11.40 9.03
N GLY A 124 -3.48 11.94 8.41
CA GLY A 124 -2.89 13.24 8.78
C GLY A 124 -1.99 13.21 10.01
N GLY A 125 -1.83 12.05 10.65
CA GLY A 125 -0.91 11.84 11.77
C GLY A 125 0.46 11.31 11.36
N THR A 126 1.22 10.89 12.36
CA THR A 126 2.46 10.13 12.21
C THR A 126 2.46 8.98 13.22
N ASN A 127 3.17 7.91 12.89
CA ASN A 127 3.44 6.84 13.85
C ASN A 127 4.47 7.28 14.89
N GLU A 128 4.84 6.39 15.82
CA GLU A 128 5.79 6.69 16.90
C GLU A 128 7.20 7.05 16.41
N TYR A 129 7.48 6.79 15.13
CA TYR A 129 8.75 7.08 14.47
C TYR A 129 8.70 8.32 13.56
N GLY A 130 7.57 9.03 13.52
CA GLY A 130 7.43 10.27 12.76
C GLY A 130 7.06 10.10 11.28
N TYR A 131 6.62 8.92 10.86
CA TYR A 131 6.20 8.65 9.47
C TYR A 131 4.67 8.69 9.33
N SER A 132 4.17 9.38 8.31
CA SER A 132 2.73 9.49 8.00
C SER A 132 2.16 8.29 7.25
N TYR A 133 3.01 7.37 6.82
CA TYR A 133 2.62 6.21 6.01
C TYR A 133 3.33 4.95 6.51
N HIS A 134 2.61 3.84 6.41
CA HIS A 134 3.12 2.53 6.78
C HIS A 134 2.56 1.43 5.87
N PHE A 135 3.42 0.51 5.45
CA PHE A 135 3.07 -0.69 4.70
C PHE A 135 3.45 -1.92 5.52
N ASP A 136 2.45 -2.65 6.01
CA ASP A 136 2.69 -3.94 6.66
C ASP A 136 2.62 -5.04 5.61
N ILE A 137 3.75 -5.64 5.25
CA ILE A 137 3.87 -6.50 4.07
C ILE A 137 3.42 -7.93 4.44
N MET A 138 2.49 -8.48 3.66
CA MET A 138 1.94 -9.82 3.91
C MET A 138 2.93 -10.88 3.43
N ALA A 139 3.66 -11.50 4.35
CA ALA A 139 4.60 -12.57 4.04
C ALA A 139 4.90 -13.47 5.25
N GLN A 140 5.15 -14.76 4.99
CA GLN A 140 5.52 -15.72 6.04
C GLN A 140 6.94 -15.51 6.58
N SER A 141 7.80 -14.87 5.80
CA SER A 141 9.18 -14.50 6.15
C SER A 141 9.51 -13.12 5.56
N GLU A 142 10.61 -12.52 5.97
CA GLU A 142 11.09 -11.25 5.42
C GLU A 142 11.30 -11.36 3.89
N VAL A 143 10.81 -10.36 3.16
CA VAL A 143 10.91 -10.29 1.69
C VAL A 143 11.55 -8.99 1.19
N PHE A 144 11.74 -8.01 2.08
CA PHE A 144 12.25 -6.68 1.73
C PHE A 144 13.28 -6.15 2.74
N GLY A 145 13.81 -7.03 3.59
CA GLY A 145 14.57 -6.66 4.79
C GLY A 145 13.69 -6.63 6.04
N ASP A 146 14.28 -6.14 7.13
CA ASP A 146 13.72 -6.13 8.48
C ASP A 146 13.35 -4.70 8.90
N ASN A 147 12.04 -4.43 8.82
CA ASN A 147 11.38 -3.16 9.15
C ASN A 147 12.04 -1.93 8.49
N VAL A 148 12.02 -1.97 7.16
CA VAL A 148 12.72 -1.03 6.29
C VAL A 148 11.99 0.31 6.25
N VAL A 149 12.76 1.39 6.32
CA VAL A 149 12.28 2.70 5.87
C VAL A 149 12.45 2.76 4.36
N ALA A 150 11.36 3.00 3.65
CA ALA A 150 11.34 3.06 2.19
C ALA A 150 10.91 4.44 1.68
N ASP A 151 11.55 4.87 0.60
CA ASP A 151 10.91 5.81 -0.32
C ASP A 151 9.80 5.07 -1.08
N PHE A 152 8.66 5.71 -1.29
CA PHE A 152 7.57 5.10 -2.02
C PHE A 152 6.96 6.06 -3.05
N GLU A 153 6.41 5.48 -4.10
CA GLU A 153 5.62 6.16 -5.11
C GLU A 153 4.50 5.23 -5.60
N GLU A 154 3.31 5.80 -5.82
CA GLU A 154 2.20 5.13 -6.47
C GLU A 154 2.55 4.85 -7.93
N VAL A 155 2.29 3.63 -8.39
CA VAL A 155 2.63 3.15 -9.73
C VAL A 155 1.48 2.35 -10.33
N ASP A 156 1.49 2.22 -11.65
CA ASP A 156 0.62 1.25 -12.32
C ASP A 156 0.91 -0.16 -11.81
N CYS A 157 -0.15 -0.88 -11.42
CA CYS A 157 -0.01 -2.26 -10.98
C CYS A 157 0.52 -3.16 -12.10
N PRO A 158 1.50 -4.04 -11.83
CA PRO A 158 1.89 -5.10 -12.74
C PRO A 158 0.69 -5.98 -13.14
N SER A 159 0.69 -6.50 -14.36
CA SER A 159 -0.46 -7.26 -14.90
C SER A 159 -0.88 -8.46 -14.05
N ALA A 160 0.08 -9.12 -13.37
CA ALA A 160 -0.20 -10.18 -12.42
C ALA A 160 -1.03 -9.67 -11.23
N ALA A 161 -0.62 -8.56 -10.61
CA ALA A 161 -1.33 -7.94 -9.50
C ALA A 161 -2.73 -7.49 -9.89
N THR A 162 -2.89 -6.86 -11.06
CA THR A 162 -4.21 -6.46 -11.59
C THR A 162 -5.12 -7.67 -11.83
N SER A 163 -4.57 -8.76 -12.39
CA SER A 163 -5.34 -9.99 -12.62
C SER A 163 -5.76 -10.65 -11.31
N ASP A 164 -4.87 -10.67 -10.33
CA ASP A 164 -5.16 -11.22 -9.01
C ASP A 164 -6.19 -10.39 -8.25
N TYR A 165 -6.04 -9.06 -8.25
CA TYR A 165 -6.98 -8.15 -7.59
C TYR A 165 -8.39 -8.25 -8.17
N SER A 166 -8.54 -8.56 -9.46
CA SER A 166 -9.86 -8.73 -10.08
C SER A 166 -10.72 -9.84 -9.46
N GLN A 167 -10.12 -10.73 -8.66
CA GLN A 167 -10.81 -11.77 -7.91
C GLN A 167 -11.38 -11.24 -6.59
N CYS A 168 -10.89 -10.11 -6.07
CA CYS A 168 -11.30 -9.56 -4.78
C CYS A 168 -12.70 -8.92 -4.86
N THR A 169 -13.45 -9.01 -3.77
CA THR A 169 -14.80 -8.41 -3.66
C THR A 169 -14.78 -6.91 -3.96
N CYS A 170 -13.77 -6.19 -3.47
CA CYS A 170 -13.67 -4.74 -3.61
C CYS A 170 -13.24 -4.26 -5.01
N ALA A 171 -12.87 -5.15 -5.93
CA ALA A 171 -12.47 -4.77 -7.29
C ALA A 171 -13.61 -4.18 -8.14
N SER A 172 -14.85 -4.31 -7.68
CA SER A 172 -16.06 -3.80 -8.34
C SER A 172 -16.86 -2.81 -7.48
N SER A 173 -16.29 -2.37 -6.36
CA SER A 173 -16.92 -1.46 -5.39
C SER A 173 -16.80 0.01 -5.77
#